data_AF-A0A9P1F3A7-F1
#
_entry.id   AF-A0A9P1F3A7-F1
#
_cell.length_a   1.000
_cell.length_b   1.000
_cell.length_c   1.000
_cell.angle_alpha   90.00
_cell.angle_beta   90.00
_cell.angle_gamma   90.00
#
_symmetry.space_group_name_H-M   'P 1'
#
loop_
_entity.id
_entity.type
_entity.pdbx_description
1 polymer ?
#
loop_
_entity_poly.entity_id
_entity_poly.type
_entity_poly.pdbx_seq_one_letter_code
_entity_poly.pdbx_strand_id
1 'polypeptide(L)'
;MEYRRLKYEECRDDVSSIRRKVFIEEQNCPEEMEWDENEEKDSLYFVAFQGGVAVGCLRLRNIEPDLLKMERVAVLKEHRRRGIASEMIREAQIHAQTEAPESSIYAYAQVSAIQAYVSLGFTVVSKVWIEDGTFIPHQTIIWGTPVTIDVFLKHQSKKNAQNYEEYDVRAPAILPKVQAYLERLTDVTECNVLSLHLLLDDVVVSKFARKGLAKLCRCVADYVQSFENRERVVEQSDFLLRLADTRLNTGHFSKVDENWRKLYALISYLQAFVLLKENRLKKAVIIADKGLCMGRIDERRVPLRALAALIHERLPKPDLPINHLPERYFKSIEKEQKLSPNQNSSPIEECENDESTFVRLVEAVVENKPLLVRRFASDMPAVGKWNLRYLYSQLHTRTFPVEVGKNYSDEDWSQRMMTFAEFVANSENEQLYLAQHRLLDQVPHLNADIVCPDICFGESTNVQDVDMNMWIGPAGTISPLHTDPRKNMFVQVHGTKLFRLVSPDESATVYPIEGMLSNTSQVDVENPDLSEFPEFGGAHVLDAVVNEGDALFIPAKWWHYVRSTKFSVSISFWFD
;
A
#
# COMPACT_ATOMS: atom_id res chain seq x y z
N MET A 1 12.32 -20.88 16.66
CA MET A 1 11.67 -20.65 17.97
C MET A 1 10.28 -21.17 17.83
N GLU A 2 9.78 -21.94 18.80
CA GLU A 2 8.44 -22.52 18.75
C GLU A 2 7.59 -21.87 19.85
N TYR A 3 6.38 -21.44 19.52
CA TYR A 3 5.46 -20.81 20.47
C TYR A 3 4.26 -21.74 20.63
N ARG A 4 4.02 -22.18 21.87
CA ARG A 4 2.94 -23.12 22.19
C ARG A 4 1.93 -22.46 23.12
N ARG A 5 0.67 -22.74 22.85
CA ARG A 5 -0.47 -22.38 23.69
C ARG A 5 -0.85 -23.60 24.52
N LEU A 6 -0.65 -23.54 25.83
CA LEU A 6 -0.71 -24.69 26.75
C LEU A 6 -1.60 -24.39 27.95
N LYS A 7 -2.26 -25.42 28.48
CA LYS A 7 -2.88 -25.37 29.81
C LYS A 7 -1.80 -25.52 30.88
N TYR A 8 -2.08 -25.05 32.10
CA TYR A 8 -1.11 -25.08 33.18
C TYR A 8 -0.55 -26.48 33.47
N GLU A 9 -1.40 -27.51 33.46
CA GLU A 9 -1.00 -28.92 33.68
C GLU A 9 0.06 -29.40 32.67
N GLU A 10 0.06 -28.84 31.45
CA GLU A 10 0.95 -29.22 30.36
C GLU A 10 2.31 -28.50 30.42
N CYS A 11 2.39 -27.37 31.12
CA CYS A 11 3.58 -26.50 31.14
C CYS A 11 4.02 -26.08 32.54
N ARG A 12 3.51 -26.74 33.60
CA ARG A 12 3.71 -26.36 35.00
C ARG A 12 5.18 -26.20 35.35
N ASP A 13 5.99 -27.21 35.07
CA ASP A 13 7.41 -27.24 35.46
C ASP A 13 8.22 -26.19 34.68
N ASP A 14 7.95 -26.07 33.38
CA ASP A 14 8.59 -25.11 32.48
C ASP A 14 8.34 -23.66 32.93
N VAL A 15 7.06 -23.30 33.10
CA VAL A 15 6.64 -21.95 33.49
C VAL A 15 7.13 -21.63 34.90
N SER A 16 7.07 -22.60 35.83
CA SER A 16 7.53 -22.39 37.20
C SER A 16 9.03 -22.14 37.28
N SER A 17 9.81 -22.87 36.48
CA SER A 17 11.27 -22.71 36.37
C SER A 17 11.65 -21.32 35.83
N ILE A 18 10.98 -20.86 34.76
CA ILE A 18 11.23 -19.52 34.19
C ILE A 18 10.89 -18.42 35.20
N ARG A 19 9.71 -18.52 35.84
CA ARG A 19 9.20 -17.48 36.74
C ARG A 19 10.00 -17.38 38.03
N ARG A 20 10.46 -18.50 38.59
CA ARG A 20 11.39 -18.48 39.75
C ARG A 20 12.67 -17.72 39.41
N LYS A 21 13.30 -17.99 38.26
CA LYS A 21 14.51 -17.28 37.83
C LYS A 21 14.26 -15.79 37.60
N VAL A 22 13.17 -15.43 36.92
CA VAL A 22 12.92 -14.05 36.48
C VAL A 22 12.32 -13.17 37.57
N PHE A 23 11.34 -13.66 38.32
CA PHE A 23 10.64 -12.86 39.33
C PHE A 23 11.27 -13.01 40.72
N ILE A 24 11.55 -14.23 41.17
CA ILE A 24 12.07 -14.48 42.53
C ILE A 24 13.57 -14.16 42.59
N GLU A 25 14.40 -14.85 41.80
CA GLU A 25 15.86 -14.73 41.89
C GLU A 25 16.38 -13.40 41.34
N GLU A 26 15.85 -12.93 40.20
CA GLU A 26 16.35 -11.71 39.55
C GLU A 26 15.67 -10.42 40.06
N GLN A 27 14.34 -10.43 40.19
CA GLN A 27 13.59 -9.23 40.58
C GLN A 27 13.32 -9.14 42.09
N ASN A 28 13.80 -10.11 42.88
CA ASN A 28 13.61 -10.19 44.32
C ASN A 28 12.12 -10.12 44.74
N CYS A 29 11.23 -10.68 43.92
CA CYS A 29 9.82 -10.84 44.27
C CYS A 29 9.70 -11.89 45.39
N PRO A 30 9.02 -11.61 46.51
CA PRO A 30 8.77 -12.61 47.55
C PRO A 30 8.09 -13.86 46.98
N GLU A 31 8.57 -15.06 47.32
CA GLU A 31 8.07 -16.30 46.73
C GLU A 31 6.58 -16.52 47.05
N GLU A 32 6.10 -16.08 48.23
CA GLU A 32 4.68 -16.11 48.58
C GLU A 32 3.77 -15.24 47.69
N MET A 33 4.32 -14.28 46.93
CA MET A 33 3.55 -13.39 46.03
C MET A 33 3.56 -13.87 44.56
N GLU A 34 4.46 -14.78 44.20
CA GLU A 34 4.61 -15.23 42.82
C GLU A 34 3.50 -16.21 42.42
N TRP A 35 3.16 -17.12 43.33
CA TRP A 35 2.21 -18.20 43.11
C TRP A 35 0.83 -17.80 43.61
N ASP A 36 -0.21 -17.95 42.78
CA ASP A 36 -1.58 -17.59 43.14
C ASP A 36 -2.60 -18.69 42.82
N GLU A 37 -3.84 -18.53 43.30
CA GLU A 37 -4.95 -19.46 43.03
C GLU A 37 -5.42 -19.46 41.57
N ASN A 38 -4.92 -18.53 40.73
CA ASN A 38 -5.33 -18.38 39.33
C ASN A 38 -4.44 -19.17 38.36
N GLU A 39 -3.44 -19.90 38.84
CA GLU A 39 -2.56 -20.72 37.97
C GLU A 39 -3.37 -21.75 37.15
N GLU A 40 -4.36 -22.38 37.78
CA GLU A 40 -5.17 -23.45 37.15
C GLU A 40 -6.54 -22.96 36.64
N LYS A 41 -6.99 -21.76 37.06
CA LYS A 41 -8.35 -21.29 36.83
C LYS A 41 -8.44 -20.37 35.60
N ASP A 42 -9.02 -20.88 34.52
CA ASP A 42 -9.29 -20.14 33.27
C ASP A 42 -8.05 -19.42 32.69
N SER A 43 -6.88 -20.00 32.94
CA SER A 43 -5.57 -19.49 32.53
C SER A 43 -5.02 -20.26 31.35
N LEU A 44 -4.54 -19.52 30.37
CA LEU A 44 -3.85 -20.03 29.20
C LEU A 44 -2.42 -19.49 29.17
N TYR A 45 -1.47 -20.38 28.91
CA TYR A 45 -0.06 -20.03 28.88
C TYR A 45 0.45 -20.02 27.44
N PHE A 46 1.15 -18.95 27.11
CA PHE A 46 1.91 -18.81 25.87
C PHE A 46 3.37 -19.02 26.23
N VAL A 47 3.95 -20.12 25.76
CA VAL A 47 5.30 -20.55 26.14
C VAL A 47 6.18 -20.62 24.91
N ALA A 48 7.33 -19.96 24.97
CA ALA A 48 8.34 -19.99 23.92
C ALA A 48 9.38 -21.09 24.20
N PHE A 49 9.63 -21.95 23.22
CA PHE A 49 10.61 -23.04 23.28
C PHE A 49 11.75 -22.83 22.28
N GLN A 50 12.97 -23.02 22.76
CA GLN A 50 14.18 -23.09 21.93
C GLN A 50 14.83 -24.46 22.10
N GLY A 51 14.81 -25.29 21.06
CA GLY A 51 15.41 -26.63 21.09
C GLY A 51 14.76 -27.56 22.13
N GLY A 52 13.44 -27.43 22.35
CA GLY A 52 12.70 -28.21 23.34
C GLY A 52 12.76 -27.68 24.77
N VAL A 53 13.55 -26.62 25.04
CA VAL A 53 13.64 -25.99 26.36
C VAL A 53 12.79 -24.72 26.39
N ALA A 54 11.95 -24.56 27.42
CA ALA A 54 11.16 -23.36 27.61
C ALA A 54 12.05 -22.16 28.01
N VAL A 55 11.91 -21.04 27.29
CA VAL A 55 12.76 -19.83 27.45
C VAL A 55 11.97 -18.56 27.75
N GLY A 56 10.64 -18.59 27.60
CA GLY A 56 9.76 -17.50 27.98
C GLY A 56 8.33 -17.96 28.20
N CYS A 57 7.58 -17.22 29.02
CA CYS A 57 6.17 -17.49 29.30
C CYS A 57 5.36 -16.19 29.41
N LEU A 58 4.07 -16.30 29.14
CA LEU A 58 3.04 -15.28 29.36
C LEU A 58 1.75 -15.99 29.77
N ARG A 59 1.07 -15.47 30.79
CA ARG A 59 -0.26 -15.93 31.22
C ARG A 59 -1.31 -14.97 30.70
N LEU A 60 -2.35 -15.52 30.08
CA LEU A 60 -3.56 -14.80 29.70
C LEU A 60 -4.74 -15.51 30.35
N ARG A 61 -5.57 -14.78 31.07
CA ARG A 61 -6.75 -15.36 31.72
C ARG A 61 -7.99 -14.49 31.58
N ASN A 62 -9.14 -15.14 31.56
CA ASN A 62 -10.42 -14.46 31.65
C ASN A 62 -10.62 -13.92 33.07
N ILE A 63 -11.03 -12.66 33.16
CA ILE A 63 -11.40 -12.05 34.45
C ILE A 63 -12.86 -11.66 34.44
N GLU A 64 -13.31 -11.11 33.32
CA GLU A 64 -14.71 -10.86 33.01
C GLU A 64 -14.96 -11.33 31.57
N PRO A 65 -16.22 -11.52 31.13
CA PRO A 65 -16.54 -12.03 29.80
C PRO A 65 -15.89 -11.23 28.65
N ASP A 66 -15.66 -9.94 28.84
CA ASP A 66 -15.09 -8.98 27.90
C ASP A 66 -13.71 -8.44 28.35
N LEU A 67 -13.07 -9.06 29.35
CA LEU A 67 -11.80 -8.59 29.88
C LEU A 67 -10.84 -9.74 30.20
N LEU A 68 -9.75 -9.77 29.44
CA LEU A 68 -8.61 -10.64 29.63
C LEU A 68 -7.53 -9.91 30.42
N LYS A 69 -6.92 -10.61 31.39
CA LYS A 69 -5.71 -10.13 32.06
C LYS A 69 -4.51 -10.87 31.51
N MET A 70 -3.56 -10.09 31.01
CA MET A 70 -2.22 -10.54 30.65
C MET A 70 -1.28 -10.25 31.81
N GLU A 71 -0.55 -11.26 32.25
CA GLU A 71 0.35 -11.18 33.39
C GLU A 71 1.46 -12.24 33.32
N ARG A 72 2.43 -12.14 34.24
CA ARG A 72 3.58 -13.07 34.34
C ARG A 72 4.38 -13.20 33.04
N VAL A 73 4.52 -12.09 32.30
CA VAL A 73 5.34 -12.04 31.08
C VAL A 73 6.81 -12.09 31.47
N ALA A 74 7.47 -13.21 31.18
CA ALA A 74 8.86 -13.46 31.57
C ALA A 74 9.65 -14.09 30.42
N VAL A 75 10.91 -13.66 30.26
CA VAL A 75 11.87 -14.26 29.34
C VAL A 75 13.20 -14.39 30.09
N LEU A 76 13.83 -15.58 30.00
CA LEU A 76 15.14 -15.83 30.59
C LEU A 76 16.17 -14.81 30.08
N LYS A 77 17.06 -14.36 30.97
CA LYS A 77 17.98 -13.23 30.73
C LYS A 77 18.82 -13.39 29.46
N GLU A 78 19.32 -14.59 29.22
CA GLU A 78 20.13 -15.02 28.07
C GLU A 78 19.37 -15.00 26.72
N HIS A 79 18.04 -14.98 26.75
CA HIS A 79 17.16 -14.98 25.56
C HIS A 79 16.48 -13.62 25.31
N ARG A 80 16.71 -12.60 26.15
CA ARG A 80 16.15 -11.25 25.99
C ARG A 80 16.75 -10.50 24.79
N ARG A 81 16.07 -9.41 24.37
CA ARG A 81 16.40 -8.56 23.20
C ARG A 81 16.36 -9.28 21.84
N ARG A 82 15.64 -10.40 21.77
CA ARG A 82 15.41 -11.19 20.54
C ARG A 82 13.94 -11.17 20.09
N GLY A 83 13.13 -10.24 20.59
CA GLY A 83 11.70 -10.13 20.25
C GLY A 83 10.77 -11.17 20.89
N ILE A 84 11.28 -12.13 21.66
CA ILE A 84 10.50 -13.28 22.18
C ILE A 84 9.25 -12.84 22.97
N ALA A 85 9.37 -11.85 23.87
CA ALA A 85 8.23 -11.33 24.62
C ALA A 85 7.17 -10.70 23.70
N SER A 86 7.61 -9.93 22.70
CA SER A 86 6.72 -9.29 21.73
C SER A 86 5.95 -10.31 20.91
N GLU A 87 6.59 -11.40 20.47
CA GLU A 87 5.93 -12.48 19.76
C GLU A 87 4.94 -13.23 20.65
N MET A 88 5.28 -13.55 21.90
CA MET A 88 4.32 -14.16 22.84
C MET A 88 3.10 -13.24 23.08
N ILE A 89 3.30 -11.93 23.15
CA ILE A 89 2.21 -10.96 23.30
C ILE A 89 1.36 -10.88 22.02
N ARG A 90 1.97 -10.93 20.83
CA ARG A 90 1.23 -10.99 19.55
C ARG A 90 0.38 -12.26 19.47
N GLU A 91 0.91 -13.41 19.86
CA GLU A 91 0.15 -14.67 19.92
C GLU A 91 -1.03 -14.57 20.90
N ALA A 92 -0.83 -13.92 22.06
CA ALA A 92 -1.91 -13.66 23.01
C ALA A 92 -2.97 -12.69 22.45
N GLN A 93 -2.56 -11.65 21.71
CA GLN A 93 -3.44 -10.71 21.01
C GLN A 93 -4.24 -11.39 19.90
N ILE A 94 -3.59 -12.26 19.10
CA ILE A 94 -4.24 -13.05 18.05
C ILE A 94 -5.27 -13.97 18.70
N HIS A 95 -4.90 -14.70 19.75
CA HIS A 95 -5.83 -15.57 20.46
C HIS A 95 -7.03 -14.80 21.03
N ALA A 96 -6.82 -13.64 21.63
CA ALA A 96 -7.91 -12.78 22.09
C ALA A 96 -8.80 -12.37 20.91
N GLN A 97 -8.24 -11.92 19.78
CA GLN A 97 -9.02 -11.55 18.59
C GLN A 97 -9.76 -12.71 17.94
N THR A 98 -9.25 -13.95 18.02
CA THR A 98 -9.88 -15.09 17.36
C THR A 98 -10.91 -15.79 18.24
N GLU A 99 -10.63 -15.97 19.52
CA GLU A 99 -11.47 -16.74 20.43
C GLU A 99 -12.36 -15.87 21.32
N ALA A 100 -11.98 -14.59 21.54
CA ALA A 100 -12.69 -13.65 22.39
C ALA A 100 -12.67 -12.21 21.80
N PRO A 101 -13.20 -12.01 20.57
CA PRO A 101 -13.01 -10.79 19.79
C PRO A 101 -13.53 -9.50 20.45
N GLU A 102 -14.50 -9.64 21.36
CA GLU A 102 -15.08 -8.53 22.13
C GLU A 102 -14.24 -8.18 23.37
N SER A 103 -13.24 -8.98 23.71
CA SER A 103 -12.48 -8.83 24.95
C SER A 103 -11.28 -7.91 24.79
N SER A 104 -11.13 -6.99 25.76
CA SER A 104 -9.90 -6.22 25.90
C SER A 104 -8.85 -7.02 26.68
N ILE A 105 -7.57 -6.79 26.38
CA ILE A 105 -6.45 -7.29 27.20
C ILE A 105 -5.95 -6.15 28.08
N TYR A 106 -5.92 -6.33 29.38
CA TYR A 106 -5.22 -5.41 30.28
C TYR A 106 -4.04 -6.09 30.97
N ALA A 107 -3.04 -5.29 31.36
CA ALA A 107 -1.90 -5.76 32.13
C ALA A 107 -1.39 -4.69 33.08
N TYR A 108 -0.70 -5.13 34.12
CA TYR A 108 0.16 -4.28 34.93
C TYR A 108 1.58 -4.41 34.37
N ALA A 109 2.00 -3.42 33.59
CA ALA A 109 3.30 -3.43 32.93
C ALA A 109 4.31 -2.63 33.72
N GLN A 110 5.49 -3.20 33.94
CA GLN A 110 6.63 -2.48 34.51
C GLN A 110 6.96 -1.27 33.64
N VAL A 111 7.26 -0.12 34.27
CA VAL A 111 7.60 1.12 33.55
C VAL A 111 8.75 0.91 32.56
N SER A 112 9.71 0.06 32.90
CA SER A 112 10.83 -0.33 32.02
C SER A 112 10.41 -1.05 30.74
N ALA A 113 9.24 -1.71 30.73
CA ALA A 113 8.70 -2.47 29.60
C ALA A 113 7.58 -1.73 28.85
N ILE A 114 7.14 -0.56 29.33
CA ILE A 114 6.00 0.17 28.75
C ILE A 114 6.19 0.46 27.27
N GLN A 115 7.38 0.88 26.84
CA GLN A 115 7.64 1.19 25.44
C GLN A 115 7.47 -0.04 24.54
N ALA A 116 7.83 -1.24 25.02
CA ALA A 116 7.58 -2.47 24.28
C ALA A 116 6.08 -2.74 24.13
N TYR A 117 5.29 -2.62 25.20
CA TYR A 117 3.84 -2.78 25.12
C TYR A 117 3.15 -1.73 24.24
N VAL A 118 3.58 -0.47 24.32
CA VAL A 118 3.06 0.60 23.47
C VAL A 118 3.35 0.32 21.99
N SER A 119 4.53 -0.19 21.66
CA SER A 119 4.87 -0.63 20.29
C SER A 119 4.02 -1.80 19.77
N LEU A 120 3.31 -2.49 20.67
CA LEU A 120 2.36 -3.57 20.37
C LEU A 120 0.90 -3.11 20.44
N GLY A 121 0.66 -1.79 20.48
CA GLY A 121 -0.68 -1.20 20.43
C GLY A 121 -1.38 -1.05 21.78
N PHE A 122 -0.71 -1.30 22.91
CA PHE A 122 -1.30 -1.07 24.23
C PHE A 122 -1.33 0.43 24.58
N THR A 123 -2.42 0.86 25.23
CA THR A 123 -2.61 2.20 25.79
C THR A 123 -2.37 2.19 27.28
N VAL A 124 -1.55 3.11 27.77
CA VAL A 124 -1.36 3.32 29.22
C VAL A 124 -2.56 4.08 29.79
N VAL A 125 -3.22 3.51 30.80
CA VAL A 125 -4.46 4.04 31.41
C VAL A 125 -4.30 4.44 32.87
N SER A 126 -3.11 4.31 33.47
CA SER A 126 -2.84 4.77 34.84
C SER A 126 -1.57 5.62 34.94
N LYS A 127 -1.48 6.40 36.02
CA LYS A 127 -0.19 6.93 36.51
C LYS A 127 0.72 5.77 36.92
N VAL A 128 2.01 6.06 37.10
CA VAL A 128 2.97 5.13 37.69
C VAL A 128 2.57 4.87 39.14
N TRP A 129 2.47 3.60 39.51
CA TRP A 129 2.26 3.13 40.87
C TRP A 129 3.32 2.07 41.20
N ILE A 130 3.62 1.88 42.48
CA ILE A 130 4.57 0.85 42.92
C ILE A 130 3.76 -0.38 43.31
N GLU A 131 4.16 -1.54 42.79
CA GLU A 131 3.56 -2.80 43.21
C GLU A 131 4.04 -3.17 44.61
N ASP A 132 3.08 -3.48 45.49
CA ASP A 132 3.35 -3.77 46.90
C ASP A 132 4.36 -4.90 47.02
N GLY A 133 5.42 -4.69 47.81
CA GLY A 133 6.43 -5.69 48.10
C GLY A 133 7.59 -5.81 47.09
N THR A 134 7.52 -5.19 45.90
CA THR A 134 8.57 -5.35 44.87
C THR A 134 9.38 -4.07 44.59
N PHE A 135 8.94 -2.89 45.04
CA PHE A 135 9.53 -1.58 44.68
C PHE A 135 9.60 -1.32 43.16
N ILE A 136 8.94 -2.14 42.34
CA ILE A 136 8.97 -2.00 40.88
C ILE A 136 7.83 -1.07 40.45
N PRO A 137 8.15 0.02 39.73
CA PRO A 137 7.14 0.92 39.20
C PRO A 137 6.38 0.27 38.04
N HIS A 138 5.06 0.32 38.09
CA HIS A 138 4.13 -0.24 37.12
C HIS A 138 3.15 0.82 36.60
N GLN A 139 2.61 0.57 35.42
CA GLN A 139 1.42 1.24 34.91
C GLN A 139 0.44 0.22 34.37
N THR A 140 -0.84 0.54 34.47
CA THR A 140 -1.90 -0.25 33.86
C THR A 140 -1.96 0.07 32.38
N ILE A 141 -1.95 -0.96 31.56
CA ILE A 141 -2.06 -0.86 30.11
C ILE A 141 -3.26 -1.65 29.61
N ILE A 142 -3.86 -1.23 28.51
CA ILE A 142 -5.00 -1.89 27.87
C ILE A 142 -4.81 -1.98 26.36
N TRP A 143 -5.23 -3.07 25.75
CA TRP A 143 -5.26 -3.30 24.32
C TRP A 143 -6.64 -3.83 23.92
N GLY A 144 -7.17 -3.35 22.79
CA GLY A 144 -8.56 -3.60 22.38
C GLY A 144 -9.50 -2.43 22.73
N THR A 145 -10.78 -2.64 22.43
CA THR A 145 -11.84 -1.65 22.57
C THR A 145 -12.40 -1.61 24.01
N PRO A 146 -12.27 -0.52 24.80
CA PRO A 146 -12.76 -0.50 26.18
C PRO A 146 -14.27 -0.64 26.32
N VAL A 147 -14.78 -1.86 26.50
CA VAL A 147 -16.16 -2.05 27.01
C VAL A 147 -16.17 -1.72 28.50
N THR A 148 -17.08 -0.80 28.82
CA THR A 148 -17.36 -0.11 30.10
C THR A 148 -16.18 0.07 31.08
N ILE A 149 -15.72 1.32 31.16
CA ILE A 149 -14.96 1.85 32.29
C ILE A 149 -15.49 1.35 33.65
N ASP A 150 -16.80 1.09 33.80
CA ASP A 150 -17.41 0.54 35.02
C ASP A 150 -16.88 -0.85 35.44
N VAL A 151 -16.62 -1.78 34.51
CA VAL A 151 -16.05 -3.11 34.82
C VAL A 151 -14.58 -2.96 35.26
N PHE A 152 -13.82 -2.14 34.55
CA PHE A 152 -12.43 -1.81 34.89
C PHE A 152 -12.32 -1.13 36.28
N LEU A 153 -13.21 -0.20 36.60
CA LEU A 153 -13.24 0.51 37.89
C LEU A 153 -13.64 -0.41 39.06
N LYS A 154 -14.55 -1.36 38.83
CA LYS A 154 -15.01 -2.33 39.85
C LYS A 154 -13.88 -3.25 40.33
N HIS A 155 -12.81 -3.40 39.56
CA HIS A 155 -11.60 -4.14 39.94
C HIS A 155 -10.50 -3.24 40.52
N GLN A 156 -10.42 -1.97 40.12
CA GLN A 156 -9.54 -0.97 40.76
C GLN A 156 -9.98 -0.69 42.21
N SER A 157 -11.28 -0.65 42.49
CA SER A 157 -11.82 -0.33 43.82
C SER A 157 -11.61 -1.42 44.89
N LYS A 158 -11.06 -2.59 44.53
CA LYS A 158 -10.79 -3.70 45.47
C LYS A 158 -9.36 -3.68 46.03
N LYS A 159 -8.46 -2.81 45.54
CA LYS A 159 -7.16 -2.56 46.21
C LYS A 159 -7.37 -1.50 47.29
N ASN A 160 -7.39 -1.94 48.55
CA ASN A 160 -7.66 -1.09 49.70
C ASN A 160 -6.63 0.04 49.84
N ALA A 161 -7.15 1.27 49.79
CA ALA A 161 -6.78 2.45 50.56
C ALA A 161 -5.29 2.68 50.86
N GLN A 162 -4.63 3.45 50.00
CA GLN A 162 -3.78 4.56 50.46
C GLN A 162 -3.67 5.64 49.38
N ASN A 163 -4.30 6.78 49.69
CA ASN A 163 -4.16 8.10 49.07
C ASN A 163 -4.03 8.13 47.54
N TYR A 164 -5.09 7.70 46.85
CA TYR A 164 -5.36 8.21 45.50
C TYR A 164 -6.44 9.28 45.63
N GLU A 165 -6.11 10.51 45.23
CA GLU A 165 -7.12 11.55 45.01
C GLU A 165 -8.24 10.95 44.13
N GLU A 166 -9.47 11.00 44.66
CA GLU A 166 -10.66 10.41 44.09
C GLU A 166 -10.83 10.79 42.61
N TYR A 167 -10.84 9.79 41.73
CA TYR A 167 -11.36 9.95 40.39
C TYR A 167 -12.77 9.39 40.34
N ASP A 168 -13.76 10.24 40.60
CA ASP A 168 -15.16 9.95 40.31
C ASP A 168 -15.34 9.96 38.78
N VAL A 169 -15.71 8.83 38.18
CA VAL A 169 -16.02 8.77 36.75
C VAL A 169 -17.33 9.47 36.37
N ARG A 170 -18.11 9.89 37.37
CA ARG A 170 -19.21 10.84 37.23
C ARG A 170 -18.73 12.29 37.30
N ALA A 171 -17.43 12.54 37.47
CA ALA A 171 -16.87 13.86 37.32
C ALA A 171 -17.30 14.39 35.93
N PRO A 172 -17.89 15.60 35.85
CA PRO A 172 -18.41 16.16 34.60
C PRO A 172 -17.39 16.19 33.45
N ALA A 173 -16.10 16.10 33.76
CA ALA A 173 -15.00 16.08 32.82
C ALA A 173 -14.77 14.72 32.09
N ILE A 174 -15.37 13.61 32.55
CA ILE A 174 -15.07 12.24 32.07
C ILE A 174 -16.27 11.53 31.43
N LEU A 175 -17.49 11.76 31.91
CA LEU A 175 -18.74 11.27 31.32
C LEU A 175 -18.84 11.48 29.78
N PRO A 176 -18.42 12.64 29.21
CA PRO A 176 -18.44 12.83 27.77
C PRO A 176 -17.50 11.91 26.99
N LYS A 177 -16.42 11.41 27.62
CA LYS A 177 -15.42 10.55 26.97
C LYS A 177 -15.87 9.10 26.85
N VAL A 178 -16.71 8.64 27.78
CA VAL A 178 -17.29 7.28 27.81
C VAL A 178 -18.46 7.16 26.83
N GLN A 179 -19.34 8.18 26.77
CA GLN A 179 -20.44 8.25 25.80
C GLN A 179 -19.90 8.24 24.35
N ALA A 180 -18.84 9.04 24.09
CA ALA A 180 -18.21 9.15 22.79
C ALA A 180 -17.42 7.90 22.35
N TYR A 181 -17.30 6.90 23.23
CA TYR A 181 -16.60 5.66 22.97
C TYR A 181 -17.58 4.53 22.62
N LEU A 182 -18.73 4.46 23.31
CA LEU A 182 -19.79 3.47 23.06
C LEU A 182 -20.54 3.67 21.73
N GLU A 183 -20.69 4.91 21.26
CA GLU A 183 -21.31 5.20 19.94
C GLU A 183 -20.44 4.77 18.73
N ARG A 184 -19.15 4.48 18.92
CA ARG A 184 -18.26 3.98 17.86
C ARG A 184 -18.39 2.48 17.61
N LEU A 185 -19.06 1.75 18.50
CA LEU A 185 -19.00 0.28 18.54
C LEU A 185 -20.23 -0.44 18.01
N THR A 186 -21.34 0.24 17.75
CA THR A 186 -22.62 -0.42 17.42
C THR A 186 -22.91 -0.63 15.93
N ASP A 187 -22.00 -0.30 15.01
CA ASP A 187 -22.33 -0.18 13.57
C ASP A 187 -21.42 -0.98 12.61
N VAL A 188 -20.64 -1.98 13.08
CA VAL A 188 -19.68 -2.72 12.21
C VAL A 188 -20.32 -3.89 11.45
N THR A 189 -21.59 -3.73 11.06
CA THR A 189 -22.18 -4.42 9.89
C THR A 189 -22.60 -3.44 8.78
N GLU A 190 -22.42 -2.14 8.99
CA GLU A 190 -22.32 -1.12 7.94
C GLU A 190 -20.92 -0.49 7.98
N CYS A 191 -20.53 0.23 6.92
CA CYS A 191 -19.25 0.93 6.87
C CYS A 191 -19.28 2.10 7.88
N ASN A 192 -18.98 1.84 9.16
CA ASN A 192 -18.99 2.87 10.19
C ASN A 192 -17.83 3.85 10.00
N VAL A 193 -18.14 4.94 9.31
CA VAL A 193 -17.21 6.04 9.07
C VAL A 193 -16.58 6.54 10.39
N LEU A 194 -17.30 6.50 11.52
CA LEU A 194 -16.85 6.96 12.85
C LEU A 194 -15.74 6.15 13.49
N SER A 195 -15.42 4.96 12.97
CA SER A 195 -14.43 4.06 13.55
C SER A 195 -13.12 4.01 12.76
N LEU A 196 -13.06 4.67 11.60
CA LEU A 196 -11.91 4.64 10.70
C LEU A 196 -10.66 5.35 11.26
N HIS A 197 -10.78 6.22 12.28
CA HIS A 197 -9.64 6.83 12.99
C HIS A 197 -8.93 5.88 13.97
N LEU A 198 -9.49 4.71 14.26
CA LEU A 198 -8.86 3.67 15.08
C LEU A 198 -7.84 2.84 14.29
N LEU A 199 -7.73 3.08 12.97
CA LEU A 199 -6.98 2.24 12.03
C LEU A 199 -5.62 2.82 11.61
N LEU A 200 -5.23 3.97 12.18
CA LEU A 200 -3.96 4.64 11.87
C LEU A 200 -2.95 4.33 12.98
N ASP A 201 -1.84 3.66 12.65
CA ASP A 201 -0.78 3.38 13.61
C ASP A 201 0.57 3.94 13.18
N ASP A 202 0.86 5.17 13.63
CA ASP A 202 2.20 5.61 13.99
C ASP A 202 2.07 6.79 14.97
N VAL A 203 3.07 6.99 15.82
CA VAL A 203 3.12 7.94 16.96
C VAL A 203 2.80 9.39 16.52
N VAL A 204 3.12 9.74 15.28
CA VAL A 204 2.95 11.09 14.70
C VAL A 204 1.55 11.28 14.09
N VAL A 205 1.04 10.29 13.34
CA VAL A 205 -0.29 10.31 12.71
C VAL A 205 -1.38 10.31 13.76
N SER A 206 -1.15 9.58 14.85
CA SER A 206 -2.09 9.35 15.93
C SER A 206 -2.58 10.60 16.66
N LYS A 207 -1.76 11.66 16.79
CA LYS A 207 -2.18 12.83 17.60
C LYS A 207 -2.96 13.86 16.79
N PHE A 208 -2.58 14.07 15.53
CA PHE A 208 -3.16 15.11 14.67
C PHE A 208 -4.30 14.57 13.80
N ALA A 209 -4.10 13.42 13.15
CA ALA A 209 -5.10 12.83 12.28
C ALA A 209 -6.28 12.25 13.09
N ARG A 210 -6.07 11.66 14.28
CA ARG A 210 -7.19 11.09 15.06
C ARG A 210 -8.27 12.13 15.41
N LYS A 211 -7.89 13.34 15.84
CA LYS A 211 -8.86 14.37 16.21
C LYS A 211 -9.58 14.95 14.99
N GLY A 212 -8.84 15.22 13.91
CA GLY A 212 -9.40 15.71 12.65
C GLY A 212 -10.29 14.68 11.98
N LEU A 213 -9.84 13.43 11.90
CA LEU A 213 -10.58 12.32 11.32
C LEU A 213 -11.82 11.98 12.16
N ALA A 214 -11.72 11.87 13.49
CA ALA A 214 -12.91 11.66 14.32
C ALA A 214 -13.95 12.80 14.18
N LYS A 215 -13.50 14.03 13.92
CA LYS A 215 -14.39 15.17 13.64
C LYS A 215 -15.02 15.06 12.24
N LEU A 216 -14.23 14.74 11.22
CA LEU A 216 -14.71 14.49 9.86
C LEU A 216 -15.75 13.36 9.88
N CYS A 217 -15.46 12.27 10.56
CA CYS A 217 -16.36 11.12 10.61
C CYS A 217 -17.69 11.44 11.30
N ARG A 218 -17.67 12.24 12.37
CA ARG A 218 -18.91 12.78 12.98
C ARG A 218 -19.70 13.61 11.98
N CYS A 219 -19.05 14.53 11.28
CA CYS A 219 -19.72 15.35 10.26
C CYS A 219 -20.30 14.49 9.12
N VAL A 220 -19.63 13.41 8.72
CA VAL A 220 -20.15 12.47 7.70
C VAL A 220 -21.35 11.69 8.23
N ALA A 221 -21.30 11.19 9.47
CA ALA A 221 -22.43 10.50 10.10
C ALA A 221 -23.66 11.44 10.22
N ASP A 222 -23.46 12.67 10.68
CA ASP A 222 -24.50 13.70 10.74
C ASP A 222 -25.10 13.95 9.34
N TYR A 223 -24.25 14.05 8.32
CA TYR A 223 -24.67 14.24 6.93
C TYR A 223 -25.48 13.06 6.40
N VAL A 224 -25.10 11.82 6.72
CA VAL A 224 -25.85 10.62 6.30
C VAL A 224 -27.22 10.56 6.98
N GLN A 225 -27.30 10.95 8.26
CA GLN A 225 -28.53 10.86 9.05
C GLN A 225 -29.51 12.02 8.78
N SER A 226 -29.01 13.23 8.51
CA SER A 226 -29.84 14.45 8.44
C SER A 226 -29.68 15.27 7.16
N PHE A 227 -28.71 14.95 6.29
CA PHE A 227 -28.28 15.77 5.14
C PHE A 227 -27.85 17.21 5.49
N GLU A 228 -27.70 17.54 6.77
CA GLU A 228 -27.18 18.82 7.23
C GLU A 228 -25.63 18.82 7.25
N ASN A 229 -24.99 20.00 7.25
CA ASN A 229 -23.54 20.17 7.46
C ASN A 229 -22.58 19.75 6.31
N ARG A 230 -23.04 19.69 5.05
CA ARG A 230 -22.20 19.32 3.89
C ARG A 230 -20.91 20.14 3.73
N GLU A 231 -20.96 21.46 3.91
CA GLU A 231 -19.81 22.35 3.71
C GLU A 231 -18.70 22.04 4.71
N ARG A 232 -19.11 21.68 5.92
CA ARG A 232 -18.21 21.32 7.03
C ARG A 232 -17.51 19.99 6.78
N VAL A 233 -18.16 19.04 6.09
CA VAL A 233 -17.56 17.76 5.68
C VAL A 233 -16.46 18.00 4.65
N VAL A 234 -16.78 18.75 3.58
CA VAL A 234 -15.84 19.08 2.50
C VAL A 234 -14.65 19.90 3.02
N GLU A 235 -14.90 20.90 3.87
CA GLU A 235 -13.84 21.74 4.44
C GLU A 235 -12.86 20.92 5.29
N GLN A 236 -13.37 20.00 6.12
CA GLN A 236 -12.53 19.14 6.95
C GLN A 236 -11.77 18.08 6.15
N SER A 237 -12.40 17.49 5.12
CA SER A 237 -11.70 16.57 4.24
C SER A 237 -10.59 17.27 3.47
N ASP A 238 -10.83 18.48 2.95
CA ASP A 238 -9.81 19.26 2.20
C ASP A 238 -8.62 19.63 3.08
N PHE A 239 -8.86 19.98 4.35
CA PHE A 239 -7.77 20.21 5.29
C PHE A 239 -6.91 18.97 5.50
N LEU A 240 -7.53 17.81 5.74
CA LEU A 240 -6.82 16.57 6.00
C LEU A 240 -6.11 16.03 4.74
N LEU A 241 -6.71 16.18 3.56
CA LEU A 241 -6.06 15.85 2.29
C LEU A 241 -4.87 16.74 2.04
N ARG A 242 -4.97 18.07 2.23
CA ARG A 242 -3.81 18.97 2.08
C ARG A 242 -2.66 18.61 3.02
N LEU A 243 -2.98 18.23 4.25
CA LEU A 243 -1.96 17.77 5.20
C LEU A 243 -1.28 16.48 4.72
N ALA A 244 -2.07 15.50 4.28
CA ALA A 244 -1.57 14.24 3.79
C ALA A 244 -0.79 14.42 2.47
N ASP A 245 -1.27 15.22 1.52
CA ASP A 245 -0.57 15.61 0.30
C ASP A 245 0.78 16.24 0.62
N THR A 246 0.81 17.20 1.55
CA THR A 246 2.07 17.83 1.98
C THR A 246 3.07 16.77 2.45
N ARG A 247 2.62 15.77 3.21
CA ARG A 247 3.49 14.69 3.69
C ARG A 247 3.90 13.71 2.60
N LEU A 248 3.00 13.33 1.71
CA LEU A 248 3.27 12.42 0.59
C LEU A 248 4.25 13.03 -0.42
N ASN A 249 4.25 14.36 -0.54
CA ASN A 249 5.10 15.09 -1.48
C ASN A 249 6.32 15.78 -0.81
N THR A 250 6.64 15.46 0.46
CA THR A 250 7.84 15.95 1.14
C THR A 250 8.83 14.82 1.36
N GLY A 251 9.98 14.89 0.69
CA GLY A 251 11.06 13.90 0.82
C GLY A 251 10.86 12.67 -0.07
N HIS A 252 11.62 11.61 0.19
CA HIS A 252 11.60 10.41 -0.64
C HIS A 252 10.35 9.57 -0.37
N PHE A 253 9.60 9.17 -1.42
CA PHE A 253 8.31 8.48 -1.28
C PHE A 253 8.40 7.17 -0.46
N SER A 254 9.50 6.40 -0.59
CA SER A 254 9.71 5.17 0.21
C SER A 254 9.92 5.41 1.71
N LYS A 255 10.21 6.65 2.11
CA LYS A 255 10.34 7.06 3.52
C LYS A 255 9.03 7.59 4.08
N VAL A 256 7.99 7.73 3.23
CA VAL A 256 6.68 8.15 3.69
C VAL A 256 6.02 6.97 4.39
N ASP A 257 5.70 7.18 5.66
CA ASP A 257 4.99 6.18 6.47
C ASP A 257 3.68 5.79 5.78
N GLU A 258 3.46 4.47 5.68
CA GLU A 258 2.36 3.87 4.97
C GLU A 258 0.98 4.33 5.49
N ASN A 259 0.88 4.74 6.74
CA ASN A 259 -0.34 5.24 7.34
C ASN A 259 -0.78 6.59 6.75
N TRP A 260 0.13 7.41 6.21
CA TRP A 260 -0.27 8.60 5.44
C TRP A 260 -1.02 8.21 4.17
N ARG A 261 -0.62 7.11 3.52
CA ARG A 261 -1.29 6.58 2.34
C ARG A 261 -2.64 5.94 2.69
N LYS A 262 -2.72 5.23 3.83
CA LYS A 262 -4.01 4.71 4.34
C LYS A 262 -4.97 5.84 4.70
N LEU A 263 -4.48 6.88 5.37
CA LEU A 263 -5.25 8.09 5.69
C LEU A 263 -5.75 8.78 4.41
N TYR A 264 -4.90 8.90 3.39
CA TYR A 264 -5.26 9.50 2.11
C TYR A 264 -6.40 8.76 1.42
N ALA A 265 -6.29 7.43 1.30
CA ALA A 265 -7.32 6.57 0.72
C ALA A 265 -8.65 6.73 1.47
N LEU A 266 -8.58 6.71 2.80
CA LEU A 266 -9.73 6.85 3.68
C LEU A 266 -10.44 8.20 3.51
N ILE A 267 -9.73 9.33 3.59
CA ILE A 267 -10.36 10.66 3.46
C ILE A 267 -10.97 10.81 2.05
N SER A 268 -10.26 10.32 1.04
CA SER A 268 -10.75 10.33 -0.35
C SER A 268 -12.05 9.54 -0.49
N TYR A 269 -12.14 8.36 0.13
CA TYR A 269 -13.38 7.56 0.16
C TYR A 269 -14.54 8.33 0.79
N LEU A 270 -14.34 8.93 1.97
CA LEU A 270 -15.39 9.68 2.68
C LEU A 270 -15.88 10.88 1.88
N GLN A 271 -14.95 11.66 1.34
CA GLN A 271 -15.29 12.86 0.56
C GLN A 271 -15.96 12.48 -0.78
N ALA A 272 -15.47 11.46 -1.47
CA ALA A 272 -16.09 10.96 -2.70
C ALA A 272 -17.52 10.44 -2.43
N PHE A 273 -17.75 9.75 -1.32
CA PHE A 273 -19.07 9.25 -0.93
C PHE A 273 -20.07 10.40 -0.71
N VAL A 274 -19.66 11.45 0.01
CA VAL A 274 -20.50 12.64 0.24
C VAL A 274 -20.81 13.33 -1.09
N LEU A 275 -19.81 13.55 -1.95
CA LEU A 275 -19.99 14.16 -3.27
C LEU A 275 -20.91 13.32 -4.18
N LEU A 276 -20.84 11.99 -4.09
CA LEU A 276 -21.76 11.08 -4.79
C LEU A 276 -23.21 11.28 -4.31
N LYS A 277 -23.44 11.37 -2.99
CA LYS A 277 -24.78 11.63 -2.43
C LYS A 277 -25.34 13.00 -2.83
N GLU A 278 -24.48 13.99 -3.04
CA GLU A 278 -24.84 15.30 -3.61
C GLU A 278 -25.06 15.30 -5.13
N ASN A 279 -24.94 14.15 -5.80
CA ASN A 279 -24.97 14.03 -7.26
C ASN A 279 -23.88 14.88 -7.97
N ARG A 280 -22.76 15.16 -7.29
CA ARG A 280 -21.60 15.90 -7.83
C ARG A 280 -20.56 14.93 -8.39
N LEU A 281 -21.01 14.09 -9.32
CA LEU A 281 -20.28 12.92 -9.79
C LEU A 281 -18.88 13.22 -10.35
N LYS A 282 -18.73 14.29 -11.14
CA LYS A 282 -17.42 14.70 -11.69
C LYS A 282 -16.39 14.99 -10.60
N LYS A 283 -16.79 15.67 -9.52
CA LYS A 283 -15.89 15.94 -8.38
C LYS A 283 -15.66 14.68 -7.54
N ALA A 284 -16.70 13.85 -7.36
CA ALA A 284 -16.61 12.60 -6.62
C ALA A 284 -15.57 11.64 -7.24
N VAL A 285 -15.61 11.45 -8.55
CA VAL A 285 -14.66 10.54 -9.24
C VAL A 285 -13.23 11.06 -9.19
N ILE A 286 -13.00 12.37 -9.32
CA ILE A 286 -11.67 12.97 -9.21
C ILE A 286 -11.06 12.70 -7.83
N ILE A 287 -11.85 12.86 -6.76
CA ILE A 287 -11.39 12.59 -5.40
C ILE A 287 -11.14 11.09 -5.20
N ALA A 288 -12.04 10.23 -5.68
CA ALA A 288 -11.87 8.79 -5.59
C ALA A 288 -10.59 8.33 -6.29
N ASP A 289 -10.36 8.81 -7.52
CA ASP A 289 -9.19 8.52 -8.34
C ASP A 289 -7.88 8.98 -7.68
N LYS A 290 -7.87 10.17 -7.07
CA LYS A 290 -6.71 10.61 -6.27
C LYS A 290 -6.43 9.64 -5.12
N GLY A 291 -7.47 9.18 -4.42
CA GLY A 291 -7.36 8.17 -3.38
C GLY A 291 -6.82 6.83 -3.89
N LEU A 292 -7.20 6.42 -5.10
CA LEU A 292 -6.69 5.21 -5.75
C LEU A 292 -5.22 5.32 -6.13
N CYS A 293 -4.79 6.47 -6.65
CA CYS A 293 -3.42 6.69 -7.09
C CYS A 293 -2.43 6.91 -5.93
N MET A 294 -2.80 7.75 -4.95
CA MET A 294 -1.90 8.17 -3.88
C MET A 294 -2.03 7.30 -2.63
N GLY A 295 -3.17 6.65 -2.45
CA GLY A 295 -3.50 5.90 -1.25
C GLY A 295 -2.84 4.52 -1.17
N ARG A 296 -3.02 3.88 -0.02
CA ARG A 296 -2.87 2.43 0.14
C ARG A 296 -4.21 1.90 0.63
N ILE A 297 -4.82 1.04 -0.16
CA ILE A 297 -6.22 0.64 0.04
C ILE A 297 -6.24 -0.73 0.70
N ASP A 298 -7.07 -0.85 1.74
CA ASP A 298 -7.55 -2.13 2.24
C ASP A 298 -9.01 -2.25 1.79
N GLU A 299 -9.25 -2.90 0.65
CA GLU A 299 -10.58 -2.98 0.01
C GLU A 299 -11.64 -3.63 0.91
N ARG A 300 -11.25 -4.43 1.91
CA ARG A 300 -12.20 -5.00 2.87
C ARG A 300 -12.78 -3.94 3.81
N ARG A 301 -12.07 -2.83 4.00
CA ARG A 301 -12.40 -1.78 4.98
C ARG A 301 -12.72 -0.43 4.33
N VAL A 302 -12.06 -0.12 3.22
CA VAL A 302 -12.24 1.09 2.43
C VAL A 302 -12.47 0.65 0.99
N PRO A 303 -13.73 0.37 0.58
CA PRO A 303 -14.05 -0.16 -0.75
C PRO A 303 -14.00 0.95 -1.81
N LEU A 304 -12.85 1.61 -1.92
CA LEU A 304 -12.68 2.80 -2.75
C LEU A 304 -12.79 2.48 -4.24
N ARG A 305 -12.30 1.32 -4.68
CA ARG A 305 -12.45 0.88 -6.08
C ARG A 305 -13.92 0.67 -6.44
N ALA A 306 -14.67 0.02 -5.55
CA ALA A 306 -16.11 -0.20 -5.75
C ALA A 306 -16.88 1.13 -5.79
N LEU A 307 -16.55 2.07 -4.90
CA LEU A 307 -17.14 3.41 -4.91
C LEU A 307 -16.81 4.16 -6.22
N ALA A 308 -15.55 4.13 -6.66
CA ALA A 308 -15.12 4.78 -7.90
C ALA A 308 -15.85 4.19 -9.12
N ALA A 309 -16.00 2.86 -9.19
CA ALA A 309 -16.75 2.18 -10.23
C ALA A 309 -18.24 2.59 -10.23
N LEU A 310 -18.88 2.63 -9.05
CA LEU A 310 -20.28 3.05 -8.92
C LEU A 310 -20.49 4.52 -9.30
N ILE A 311 -19.54 5.41 -8.96
CA ILE A 311 -19.57 6.80 -9.42
C ILE A 311 -19.44 6.83 -10.95
N HIS A 312 -18.50 6.05 -11.50
CA HIS A 312 -18.20 5.99 -12.92
C HIS A 312 -19.42 5.57 -13.75
N GLU A 313 -20.14 4.52 -13.34
CA GLU A 313 -21.36 4.06 -14.01
C GLU A 313 -22.48 5.11 -14.06
N ARG A 314 -22.50 6.05 -13.11
CA ARG A 314 -23.48 7.13 -13.04
C ARG A 314 -23.06 8.38 -13.80
N LEU A 315 -21.79 8.48 -14.22
CA LEU A 315 -21.31 9.67 -14.91
C LEU A 315 -22.03 9.83 -16.26
N PRO A 316 -22.38 11.07 -16.64
CA PRO A 316 -22.89 11.31 -17.97
C PRO A 316 -21.80 10.98 -19.00
N LYS A 317 -22.24 10.50 -20.16
CA LYS A 317 -21.38 10.40 -21.34
C LYS A 317 -20.74 11.76 -21.64
N PRO A 318 -19.55 11.80 -22.26
CA PRO A 318 -18.83 13.05 -22.50
C PRO A 318 -19.70 14.09 -23.22
N ASP A 319 -19.67 15.33 -22.72
CA ASP A 319 -20.47 16.46 -23.22
C ASP A 319 -20.03 16.90 -24.64
N LEU A 320 -18.78 16.65 -25.02
CA LEU A 320 -18.22 17.00 -26.32
C LEU A 320 -18.40 15.86 -27.32
N PRO A 321 -18.82 16.15 -28.57
CA PRO A 321 -18.70 15.18 -29.65
C PRO A 321 -17.24 14.72 -29.74
N ILE A 322 -17.02 13.41 -29.72
CA ILE A 322 -15.72 12.74 -29.93
C ILE A 322 -14.97 13.29 -31.18
N ASN A 323 -15.68 13.96 -32.09
CA ASN A 323 -15.14 14.61 -33.28
C ASN A 323 -14.33 15.90 -33.01
N HIS A 324 -14.31 16.44 -31.78
CA HIS A 324 -13.53 17.63 -31.41
C HIS A 324 -12.21 17.31 -30.69
N LEU A 325 -11.75 16.05 -30.75
CA LEU A 325 -10.43 15.68 -30.22
C LEU A 325 -9.32 16.36 -31.05
N PRO A 326 -8.20 16.77 -30.42
CA PRO A 326 -7.18 17.55 -31.13
C PRO A 326 -6.58 16.79 -32.31
N GLU A 327 -6.51 17.43 -33.49
CA GLU A 327 -6.07 16.79 -34.73
C GLU A 327 -4.68 16.17 -34.65
N ARG A 328 -3.78 16.72 -33.82
CA ARG A 328 -2.41 16.21 -33.65
C ARG A 328 -2.37 14.74 -33.25
N TYR A 329 -3.39 14.25 -32.54
CA TYR A 329 -3.48 12.86 -32.13
C TYR A 329 -3.78 11.91 -33.29
N PHE A 330 -4.34 12.44 -34.37
CA PHE A 330 -4.66 11.69 -35.60
C PHE A 330 -3.62 11.91 -36.70
N LYS A 331 -2.71 12.89 -36.54
CA LYS A 331 -1.59 13.11 -37.45
C LYS A 331 -0.50 12.08 -37.17
N SER A 332 -0.19 11.26 -38.17
CA SER A 332 1.00 10.41 -38.15
C SER A 332 2.22 11.19 -38.62
N ILE A 333 3.31 11.14 -37.87
CA ILE A 333 4.60 11.60 -38.39
C ILE A 333 5.19 10.45 -39.21
N GLU A 334 4.76 10.30 -40.46
CA GLU A 334 5.20 9.21 -41.35
C GLU A 334 6.73 9.18 -41.55
N LYS A 335 7.40 10.33 -41.42
CA LYS A 335 8.87 10.45 -41.50
C LYS A 335 9.62 9.91 -40.27
N GLU A 336 8.95 9.67 -39.13
CA GLU A 336 9.58 9.30 -37.86
C GLU A 336 9.41 7.83 -37.46
N GLN A 337 8.81 6.98 -38.32
CA GLN A 337 8.70 5.53 -38.08
C GLN A 337 10.03 4.77 -38.18
N LYS A 338 11.14 5.47 -38.42
CA LYS A 338 12.48 4.91 -38.46
C LYS A 338 13.32 5.59 -37.39
N LEU A 339 14.01 4.79 -36.59
CA LEU A 339 15.17 5.28 -35.86
C LEU A 339 16.25 5.63 -36.89
N SER A 340 16.90 6.79 -36.76
CA SER A 340 18.10 7.05 -37.54
C SER A 340 19.13 5.98 -37.14
N PRO A 341 19.62 5.14 -38.08
CA PRO A 341 20.49 4.03 -37.70
C PRO A 341 21.75 4.59 -37.05
N ASN A 342 22.00 4.18 -35.81
CA ASN A 342 23.30 4.41 -35.20
C ASN A 342 24.29 3.45 -35.87
N GLN A 343 25.55 3.85 -36.04
CA GLN A 343 26.55 3.00 -36.69
C GLN A 343 26.74 1.64 -36.00
N ASN A 344 26.37 1.55 -34.72
CA ASN A 344 26.47 0.38 -33.85
C ASN A 344 25.13 -0.35 -33.62
N SER A 345 24.11 -0.08 -34.47
CA SER A 345 22.78 -0.71 -34.34
C SER A 345 22.55 -1.87 -35.32
N SER A 346 21.81 -2.88 -34.87
CA SER A 346 21.34 -4.03 -35.66
C SER A 346 19.88 -4.36 -35.33
N PRO A 347 19.10 -4.97 -36.24
CA PRO A 347 17.72 -5.33 -35.94
C PRO A 347 17.63 -6.44 -34.88
N ILE A 348 16.64 -6.34 -34.00
CA ILE A 348 16.29 -7.41 -33.06
C ILE A 348 15.86 -8.70 -33.78
N GLU A 349 16.05 -9.85 -33.13
CA GLU A 349 15.43 -11.10 -33.58
C GLU A 349 13.91 -11.00 -33.50
N GLU A 350 13.23 -11.42 -34.57
CA GLU A 350 11.78 -11.44 -34.65
C GLU A 350 11.24 -12.79 -35.12
N CYS A 351 10.01 -13.11 -34.71
CA CYS A 351 9.25 -14.23 -35.25
C CYS A 351 7.77 -13.87 -35.44
N GLU A 352 7.07 -14.70 -36.21
CA GLU A 352 5.64 -14.58 -36.41
C GLU A 352 4.87 -15.25 -35.26
N ASN A 353 3.60 -14.85 -35.08
CA ASN A 353 2.67 -15.54 -34.18
C ASN A 353 2.10 -16.79 -34.88
N ASP A 354 2.69 -17.95 -34.59
CA ASP A 354 2.37 -19.27 -35.12
C ASP A 354 2.52 -20.37 -34.04
N GLU A 355 2.42 -21.64 -34.43
CA GLU A 355 2.50 -22.78 -33.50
C GLU A 355 3.84 -22.87 -32.74
N SER A 356 4.91 -22.24 -33.24
CA SER A 356 6.24 -22.24 -32.63
C SER A 356 6.45 -21.10 -31.63
N THR A 357 5.56 -20.08 -31.61
CA THR A 357 5.74 -18.85 -30.85
C THR A 357 5.97 -19.08 -29.36
N PHE A 358 5.21 -19.98 -28.75
CA PHE A 358 5.37 -20.27 -27.32
C PHE A 358 6.75 -20.87 -27.02
N VAL A 359 7.21 -21.81 -27.86
CA VAL A 359 8.54 -22.43 -27.71
C VAL A 359 9.64 -21.37 -27.85
N ARG A 360 9.53 -20.50 -28.87
CA ARG A 360 10.48 -19.40 -29.12
C ARG A 360 10.54 -18.41 -27.96
N LEU A 361 9.39 -18.08 -27.35
CA LEU A 361 9.33 -17.24 -26.15
C LEU A 361 9.97 -17.91 -24.95
N VAL A 362 9.75 -19.21 -24.73
CA VAL A 362 10.41 -19.97 -23.66
C VAL A 362 11.92 -20.00 -23.87
N GLU A 363 12.39 -20.25 -25.09
CA GLU A 363 13.81 -20.18 -25.44
C GLU A 363 14.39 -18.79 -25.13
N ALA A 364 13.72 -17.73 -25.56
CA ALA A 364 14.13 -16.35 -25.29
C ALA A 364 14.19 -16.03 -23.78
N VAL A 365 13.21 -16.51 -23.00
CA VAL A 365 13.19 -16.38 -21.53
C VAL A 365 14.37 -17.13 -20.90
N VAL A 366 14.64 -18.37 -21.32
CA VAL A 366 15.74 -19.20 -20.79
C VAL A 366 17.10 -18.60 -21.15
N GLU A 367 17.25 -18.12 -22.38
CA GLU A 367 18.49 -17.52 -22.88
C GLU A 367 18.69 -16.06 -22.43
N ASN A 368 17.69 -15.45 -21.78
CA ASN A 368 17.66 -14.03 -21.43
C ASN A 368 17.92 -13.11 -22.63
N LYS A 369 17.28 -13.40 -23.76
CA LYS A 369 17.38 -12.62 -25.00
C LYS A 369 16.06 -11.93 -25.36
N PRO A 370 16.09 -10.68 -25.82
CA PRO A 370 14.91 -10.02 -26.36
C PRO A 370 14.37 -10.73 -27.59
N LEU A 371 13.05 -10.77 -27.73
CA LEU A 371 12.38 -11.34 -28.90
C LEU A 371 11.16 -10.51 -29.28
N LEU A 372 11.09 -10.10 -30.54
CA LEU A 372 9.90 -9.44 -31.10
C LEU A 372 8.98 -10.47 -31.74
N VAL A 373 7.73 -10.56 -31.27
CA VAL A 373 6.71 -11.43 -31.84
C VAL A 373 5.68 -10.59 -32.58
N ARG A 374 5.64 -10.77 -33.90
CA ARG A 374 4.71 -10.06 -34.78
C ARG A 374 3.29 -10.56 -34.58
N ARG A 375 2.32 -9.65 -34.54
CA ARG A 375 0.88 -9.96 -34.47
C ARG A 375 0.48 -10.83 -33.27
N PHE A 376 1.30 -10.88 -32.22
CA PHE A 376 1.08 -11.68 -31.01
C PHE A 376 -0.29 -11.44 -30.36
N ALA A 377 -0.67 -10.17 -30.21
CA ALA A 377 -1.89 -9.76 -29.52
C ALA A 377 -3.05 -9.43 -30.48
N SER A 378 -3.00 -9.87 -31.73
CA SER A 378 -4.00 -9.48 -32.75
C SER A 378 -5.45 -9.85 -32.38
N ASP A 379 -5.63 -10.91 -31.60
CA ASP A 379 -6.93 -11.38 -31.14
C ASP A 379 -7.36 -10.74 -29.79
N MET A 380 -6.50 -9.94 -29.16
CA MET A 380 -6.83 -9.22 -27.93
C MET A 380 -7.86 -8.12 -28.25
N PRO A 381 -9.06 -8.10 -27.63
CA PRO A 381 -10.10 -7.15 -28.00
C PRO A 381 -9.70 -5.67 -27.88
N ALA A 382 -8.73 -5.34 -27.02
CA ALA A 382 -8.19 -4.00 -26.93
C ALA A 382 -7.50 -3.54 -28.23
N VAL A 383 -6.83 -4.46 -28.94
CA VAL A 383 -6.23 -4.18 -30.26
C VAL A 383 -7.35 -3.91 -31.26
N GLY A 384 -7.24 -2.80 -32.00
CA GLY A 384 -8.32 -2.27 -32.85
C GLY A 384 -9.45 -1.53 -32.13
N LYS A 385 -9.70 -1.78 -30.84
CA LYS A 385 -10.75 -1.09 -30.06
C LYS A 385 -10.24 0.16 -29.33
N TRP A 386 -9.08 0.08 -28.67
CA TRP A 386 -8.54 1.11 -27.77
C TRP A 386 -7.82 2.24 -28.52
N ASN A 387 -8.51 2.85 -29.47
CA ASN A 387 -8.09 4.12 -30.06
C ASN A 387 -8.45 5.29 -29.13
N LEU A 388 -7.92 6.49 -29.43
CA LEU A 388 -8.15 7.69 -28.61
C LEU A 388 -9.64 7.98 -28.38
N ARG A 389 -10.48 7.77 -29.40
CA ARG A 389 -11.92 8.04 -29.32
C ARG A 389 -12.60 7.15 -28.29
N TYR A 390 -12.30 5.85 -28.35
CA TYR A 390 -12.80 4.88 -27.40
C TYR A 390 -12.30 5.20 -25.98
N LEU A 391 -11.00 5.35 -25.79
CA LEU A 391 -10.42 5.64 -24.48
C LEU A 391 -10.95 6.95 -23.90
N TYR A 392 -11.09 8.00 -24.71
CA TYR A 392 -11.73 9.24 -24.26
C TYR A 392 -13.16 8.99 -23.78
N SER A 393 -13.96 8.21 -24.51
CA SER A 393 -15.33 7.87 -24.09
C SER A 393 -15.40 7.12 -22.76
N GLN A 394 -14.38 6.33 -22.44
CA GLN A 394 -14.30 5.54 -21.21
C GLN A 394 -13.63 6.30 -20.05
N LEU A 395 -12.70 7.21 -20.35
CA LEU A 395 -11.76 7.73 -19.37
C LEU A 395 -11.85 9.24 -19.15
N HIS A 396 -12.60 10.01 -19.95
CA HIS A 396 -12.54 11.48 -19.96
C HIS A 396 -12.58 12.17 -18.58
N THR A 397 -13.37 11.66 -17.64
CA THR A 397 -13.48 12.18 -16.26
C THR A 397 -12.53 11.54 -15.25
N ARG A 398 -11.87 10.44 -15.62
CA ARG A 398 -10.95 9.72 -14.74
C ARG A 398 -9.65 10.48 -14.59
N THR A 399 -9.10 10.51 -13.38
CA THR A 399 -7.87 11.25 -13.04
C THR A 399 -6.68 10.32 -12.93
N PHE A 400 -5.57 10.68 -13.55
CA PHE A 400 -4.35 9.87 -13.61
C PHE A 400 -3.12 10.67 -13.20
N PRO A 401 -2.08 10.03 -12.66
CA PRO A 401 -0.75 10.60 -12.59
C PRO A 401 -0.18 10.68 -14.01
N VAL A 402 0.25 11.86 -14.41
CA VAL A 402 0.78 12.12 -15.74
C VAL A 402 2.12 12.82 -15.58
N GLU A 403 3.13 12.30 -16.26
CA GLU A 403 4.45 12.91 -16.38
C GLU A 403 4.37 14.15 -17.27
N VAL A 404 5.05 15.22 -16.86
CA VAL A 404 5.15 16.49 -17.56
C VAL A 404 6.62 16.81 -17.78
N GLY A 405 7.04 16.94 -19.03
CA GLY A 405 8.44 17.14 -19.40
C GLY A 405 8.89 16.18 -20.49
N LYS A 406 10.14 16.33 -20.96
CA LYS A 406 10.67 15.50 -22.04
C LYS A 406 11.09 14.12 -21.54
N ASN A 407 11.96 14.12 -20.53
CA ASN A 407 12.51 12.92 -19.92
C ASN A 407 12.38 13.02 -18.39
N TYR A 408 12.11 11.91 -17.72
CA TYR A 408 12.07 11.86 -16.24
C TYR A 408 13.43 12.09 -15.58
N SER A 409 14.51 12.06 -16.36
CA SER A 409 15.85 12.42 -15.93
C SER A 409 16.13 13.93 -15.92
N ASP A 410 15.26 14.75 -16.53
CA ASP A 410 15.47 16.19 -16.67
C ASP A 410 15.04 16.96 -15.40
N GLU A 411 15.72 18.07 -15.07
CA GLU A 411 15.40 18.91 -13.90
C GLU A 411 14.00 19.54 -13.97
N ASP A 412 13.48 19.78 -15.18
CA ASP A 412 12.15 20.36 -15.42
C ASP A 412 11.03 19.31 -15.38
N TRP A 413 11.35 18.03 -15.17
CA TRP A 413 10.35 16.97 -15.09
C TRP A 413 9.54 17.07 -13.80
N SER A 414 8.23 16.86 -13.95
CA SER A 414 7.33 16.75 -12.81
C SER A 414 6.21 15.76 -13.10
N GLN A 415 5.50 15.36 -12.06
CA GLN A 415 4.28 14.57 -12.19
C GLN A 415 3.08 15.39 -11.71
N ARG A 416 2.00 15.40 -12.50
CA ARG A 416 0.76 16.11 -12.19
C ARG A 416 -0.44 15.18 -12.32
N MET A 417 -1.32 15.23 -11.32
CA MET A 417 -2.64 14.59 -11.41
C MET A 417 -3.55 15.42 -12.32
N MET A 418 -4.07 14.82 -13.39
CA MET A 418 -5.04 15.47 -14.28
C MET A 418 -6.04 14.47 -14.82
N THR A 419 -7.22 14.96 -15.21
CA THR A 419 -8.23 14.13 -15.87
C THR A 419 -7.74 13.71 -17.26
N PHE A 420 -8.27 12.60 -17.79
CA PHE A 420 -7.95 12.19 -19.16
C PHE A 420 -8.37 13.25 -20.19
N ALA A 421 -9.47 13.98 -19.93
CA ALA A 421 -9.87 15.10 -20.78
C ALA A 421 -8.84 16.24 -20.77
N GLU A 422 -8.32 16.60 -19.59
CA GLU A 422 -7.25 17.60 -19.46
C GLU A 422 -5.94 17.11 -20.09
N PHE A 423 -5.58 15.84 -19.90
CA PHE A 423 -4.44 15.21 -20.57
C PHE A 423 -4.54 15.38 -22.09
N VAL A 424 -5.67 14.96 -22.68
CA VAL A 424 -5.87 15.09 -24.13
C VAL A 424 -5.85 16.55 -24.58
N ALA A 425 -6.50 17.47 -23.87
CA ALA A 425 -6.56 18.88 -24.24
C ALA A 425 -5.19 19.57 -24.13
N ASN A 426 -4.44 19.31 -23.05
CA ASN A 426 -3.18 19.99 -22.75
C ASN A 426 -2.00 19.40 -23.52
N SER A 427 -2.08 18.14 -23.97
CA SER A 427 -1.03 17.54 -24.80
C SER A 427 -0.77 18.32 -26.09
N GLU A 428 -1.67 19.21 -26.53
CA GLU A 428 -1.42 20.12 -27.66
C GLU A 428 -0.23 21.04 -27.41
N ASN A 429 -0.02 21.47 -26.17
CA ASN A 429 1.00 22.48 -25.83
C ASN A 429 2.03 21.95 -24.82
N GLU A 430 1.74 20.85 -24.13
CA GLU A 430 2.59 20.25 -23.11
C GLU A 430 3.05 18.85 -23.54
N GLN A 431 4.28 18.47 -23.19
CA GLN A 431 4.74 17.08 -23.33
C GLN A 431 4.24 16.29 -22.12
N LEU A 432 3.22 15.47 -22.36
CA LEU A 432 2.51 14.72 -21.34
C LEU A 432 2.60 13.23 -21.63
N TYR A 433 2.86 12.42 -20.60
CA TYR A 433 2.88 10.97 -20.73
C TYR A 433 2.19 10.30 -19.53
N LEU A 434 1.12 9.55 -19.79
CA LEU A 434 0.54 8.65 -18.79
C LEU A 434 1.37 7.37 -18.82
N ALA A 435 2.45 7.37 -18.06
CA ALA A 435 3.43 6.30 -18.01
C ALA A 435 3.23 5.43 -16.77
N GLN A 436 3.56 4.14 -16.91
CA GLN A 436 3.74 3.21 -15.78
C GLN A 436 2.56 3.20 -14.78
N HIS A 437 1.32 3.25 -15.26
CA HIS A 437 0.14 3.29 -14.40
C HIS A 437 -0.64 1.99 -14.42
N ARG A 438 -1.00 1.46 -13.25
CA ARG A 438 -1.98 0.36 -13.12
C ARG A 438 -3.39 0.87 -13.40
N LEU A 439 -3.69 1.13 -14.67
CA LEU A 439 -4.95 1.73 -15.07
C LEU A 439 -6.13 0.78 -14.86
N LEU A 440 -5.94 -0.52 -15.10
CA LEU A 440 -6.98 -1.54 -15.00
C LEU A 440 -7.47 -1.75 -13.57
N ASP A 441 -6.58 -1.54 -12.61
CA ASP A 441 -6.85 -1.46 -11.19
C ASP A 441 -7.89 -0.36 -10.86
N GLN A 442 -7.80 0.78 -11.56
CA GLN A 442 -8.67 1.95 -11.38
C GLN A 442 -9.94 1.85 -12.24
N VAL A 443 -9.86 1.19 -13.39
CA VAL A 443 -10.92 1.10 -14.41
C VAL A 443 -11.16 -0.37 -14.80
N PRO A 444 -11.73 -1.18 -13.89
CA PRO A 444 -11.70 -2.64 -14.00
C PRO A 444 -12.54 -3.20 -15.15
N HIS A 445 -13.53 -2.46 -15.66
CA HIS A 445 -14.33 -2.92 -16.80
C HIS A 445 -13.51 -3.04 -18.09
N LEU A 446 -12.37 -2.34 -18.18
CA LEU A 446 -11.44 -2.46 -19.30
C LEU A 446 -10.65 -3.78 -19.29
N ASN A 447 -10.60 -4.50 -18.16
CA ASN A 447 -9.98 -5.84 -18.12
C ASN A 447 -10.63 -6.83 -19.08
N ALA A 448 -11.91 -6.65 -19.41
CA ALA A 448 -12.61 -7.51 -20.35
C ALA A 448 -12.01 -7.50 -21.77
N ASP A 449 -11.20 -6.48 -22.09
CA ASP A 449 -10.56 -6.33 -23.40
C ASP A 449 -9.11 -6.86 -23.42
N ILE A 450 -8.57 -7.32 -22.27
CA ILE A 450 -7.17 -7.69 -22.09
C ILE A 450 -7.01 -9.19 -21.85
N VAL A 451 -5.97 -9.75 -22.47
CA VAL A 451 -5.53 -11.13 -22.25
C VAL A 451 -4.08 -11.08 -21.75
N CYS A 452 -3.82 -11.69 -20.59
CA CYS A 452 -2.47 -11.83 -20.07
C CYS A 452 -1.71 -12.87 -20.91
N PRO A 453 -0.51 -12.56 -21.44
CA PRO A 453 0.29 -13.54 -22.18
C PRO A 453 0.63 -14.78 -21.32
N ASP A 454 0.48 -15.98 -21.89
CA ASP A 454 0.69 -17.24 -21.15
C ASP A 454 2.11 -17.36 -20.56
N ILE A 455 3.11 -16.79 -21.25
CA ILE A 455 4.50 -16.78 -20.81
C ILE A 455 4.69 -16.06 -19.47
N CYS A 456 3.81 -15.12 -19.11
CA CYS A 456 3.91 -14.33 -17.89
C CYS A 456 3.56 -15.12 -16.63
N PHE A 457 2.92 -16.28 -16.75
CA PHE A 457 2.55 -17.11 -15.61
C PHE A 457 3.75 -17.90 -15.07
N GLY A 458 4.75 -18.26 -15.91
CA GLY A 458 5.91 -19.03 -15.45
C GLY A 458 5.50 -20.29 -14.67
N GLU A 459 5.88 -20.39 -13.40
CA GLU A 459 5.45 -21.44 -12.46
C GLU A 459 4.17 -21.09 -11.65
N SER A 460 3.73 -19.83 -11.67
CA SER A 460 2.53 -19.35 -10.97
C SER A 460 1.34 -19.23 -11.90
N THR A 461 0.21 -19.85 -11.54
CA THR A 461 -1.04 -19.64 -12.29
C THR A 461 -1.81 -18.39 -11.82
N ASN A 462 -1.25 -17.57 -10.93
CA ASN A 462 -1.95 -16.43 -10.35
C ASN A 462 -1.65 -15.13 -11.11
N VAL A 463 -2.66 -14.62 -11.82
CA VAL A 463 -2.57 -13.36 -12.58
C VAL A 463 -2.21 -12.14 -11.71
N GLN A 464 -2.45 -12.21 -10.39
CA GLN A 464 -2.10 -11.13 -9.46
C GLN A 464 -0.58 -10.97 -9.29
N ASP A 465 0.21 -11.96 -9.69
CA ASP A 465 1.68 -11.91 -9.63
C ASP A 465 2.27 -11.15 -10.85
N VAL A 466 1.44 -10.87 -11.86
CA VAL A 466 1.79 -10.11 -13.06
C VAL A 466 1.37 -8.65 -12.88
N ASP A 467 2.34 -7.74 -12.87
CA ASP A 467 2.03 -6.30 -12.80
C ASP A 467 1.71 -5.79 -14.21
N MET A 468 0.45 -5.36 -14.42
CA MET A 468 0.00 -4.78 -15.67
C MET A 468 0.05 -3.26 -15.61
N ASN A 469 1.01 -2.68 -16.33
CA ASN A 469 1.20 -1.23 -16.40
C ASN A 469 0.85 -0.71 -17.79
N MET A 470 0.06 0.36 -17.84
CA MET A 470 -0.34 1.01 -19.08
C MET A 470 0.50 2.23 -19.38
N TRP A 471 0.71 2.43 -20.68
CA TRP A 471 1.45 3.54 -21.25
C TRP A 471 0.59 4.22 -22.32
N ILE A 472 0.17 5.46 -22.07
CA ILE A 472 -0.67 6.24 -22.99
C ILE A 472 0.00 7.59 -23.24
N GLY A 473 0.31 7.88 -24.49
CA GLY A 473 1.03 9.08 -24.85
C GLY A 473 0.73 9.56 -26.27
N PRO A 474 0.82 10.88 -26.55
CA PRO A 474 0.86 11.37 -27.93
C PRO A 474 2.13 10.90 -28.66
N ALA A 475 2.25 11.26 -29.94
CA ALA A 475 3.50 11.10 -30.67
C ALA A 475 4.65 11.86 -29.95
N GLY A 476 5.85 11.29 -29.97
CA GLY A 476 7.06 11.89 -29.43
C GLY A 476 7.32 11.66 -27.94
N THR A 477 6.47 10.91 -27.21
CA THR A 477 6.79 10.54 -25.82
C THR A 477 8.01 9.61 -25.79
N ILE A 478 8.94 9.91 -24.89
CA ILE A 478 10.21 9.19 -24.74
C ILE A 478 10.30 8.60 -23.35
N SER A 479 10.77 7.36 -23.28
CA SER A 479 11.35 6.77 -22.07
C SER A 479 12.86 6.63 -22.33
N PRO A 480 13.71 7.40 -21.63
CA PRO A 480 15.17 7.29 -21.69
C PRO A 480 15.68 5.85 -21.56
N LEU A 481 16.91 5.60 -21.97
CA LEU A 481 17.51 4.28 -21.86
C LEU A 481 17.65 3.88 -20.37
N HIS A 482 16.95 2.82 -19.96
CA HIS A 482 16.93 2.36 -18.57
C HIS A 482 16.75 0.85 -18.45
N THR A 483 16.92 0.32 -17.23
CA THR A 483 16.70 -1.10 -16.91
C THR A 483 15.61 -1.28 -15.87
N ASP A 484 14.84 -2.34 -16.05
CA ASP A 484 13.84 -2.80 -15.09
C ASP A 484 14.33 -4.07 -14.35
N PRO A 485 13.90 -4.28 -13.08
CA PRO A 485 14.33 -5.44 -12.31
C PRO A 485 13.61 -6.75 -12.68
N ARG A 486 12.44 -6.68 -13.32
CA ARG A 486 11.59 -7.83 -13.67
C ARG A 486 11.61 -8.08 -15.18
N LYS A 487 11.21 -9.29 -15.60
CA LYS A 487 10.96 -9.57 -17.02
C LYS A 487 9.72 -8.79 -17.48
N ASN A 488 9.68 -8.40 -18.74
CA ASN A 488 8.55 -7.66 -19.30
C ASN A 488 8.11 -8.27 -20.63
N MET A 489 6.84 -8.64 -20.73
CA MET A 489 6.20 -8.86 -22.01
C MET A 489 5.47 -7.57 -22.37
N PHE A 490 6.06 -6.79 -23.27
CA PHE A 490 5.50 -5.52 -23.73
C PHE A 490 4.55 -5.78 -24.90
N VAL A 491 3.30 -5.33 -24.82
CA VAL A 491 2.30 -5.45 -25.88
C VAL A 491 1.90 -4.07 -26.39
N GLN A 492 1.98 -3.87 -27.70
CA GLN A 492 1.54 -2.64 -28.33
C GLN A 492 0.07 -2.75 -28.75
N VAL A 493 -0.79 -1.97 -28.10
CA VAL A 493 -2.26 -2.03 -28.31
C VAL A 493 -2.72 -1.08 -29.41
N HIS A 494 -2.09 0.09 -29.51
CA HIS A 494 -2.42 1.07 -30.54
C HIS A 494 -1.20 1.91 -30.92
N GLY A 495 -1.02 2.20 -32.21
CA GLY A 495 0.11 2.99 -32.71
C GLY A 495 1.41 2.20 -32.82
N THR A 496 2.54 2.90 -32.91
CA THR A 496 3.87 2.29 -33.12
C THR A 496 4.90 2.92 -32.19
N LYS A 497 5.70 2.06 -31.54
CA LYS A 497 6.85 2.46 -30.72
C LYS A 497 8.16 1.91 -31.29
N LEU A 498 9.20 2.69 -31.11
CA LEU A 498 10.57 2.36 -31.48
C LEU A 498 11.35 2.04 -30.22
N PHE A 499 12.11 0.95 -30.25
CA PHE A 499 12.94 0.52 -29.14
C PHE A 499 14.41 0.46 -29.55
N ARG A 500 15.27 0.81 -28.59
CA ARG A 500 16.70 0.46 -28.63
C ARG A 500 17.02 -0.34 -27.40
N LEU A 501 17.68 -1.48 -27.54
CA LEU A 501 18.06 -2.34 -26.43
C LEU A 501 19.56 -2.59 -26.39
N VAL A 502 20.13 -2.63 -25.18
CA VAL A 502 21.54 -2.97 -24.94
C VAL A 502 21.61 -4.06 -23.86
N SER A 503 22.49 -5.04 -24.07
CA SER A 503 22.67 -6.14 -23.12
C SER A 503 23.11 -5.62 -21.75
N PRO A 504 22.64 -6.22 -20.64
CA PRO A 504 23.18 -5.91 -19.31
C PRO A 504 24.69 -6.17 -19.20
N ASP A 505 25.27 -7.06 -20.04
CA ASP A 505 26.71 -7.31 -20.08
C ASP A 505 27.52 -6.08 -20.55
N GLU A 506 26.86 -5.18 -21.28
CA GLU A 506 27.45 -3.94 -21.81
C GLU A 506 27.06 -2.71 -20.98
N SER A 507 26.56 -2.89 -19.75
CA SER A 507 26.07 -1.78 -18.89
C SER A 507 27.08 -0.64 -18.72
N ALA A 508 28.38 -0.92 -18.73
CA ALA A 508 29.42 0.10 -18.61
C ALA A 508 29.45 1.05 -19.83
N THR A 509 29.06 0.57 -21.02
CA THR A 509 29.10 1.35 -22.28
C THR A 509 27.95 2.36 -22.39
N VAL A 510 26.93 2.23 -21.54
CA VAL A 510 25.75 3.12 -21.55
C VAL A 510 25.79 4.15 -20.43
N TYR A 511 26.88 4.26 -19.67
CA TYR A 511 27.09 5.29 -18.63
C TYR A 511 25.90 5.46 -17.69
N PRO A 512 25.63 4.48 -16.81
CA PRO A 512 24.58 4.60 -15.81
C PRO A 512 24.76 5.86 -14.97
N ILE A 513 23.67 6.54 -14.61
CA ILE A 513 23.71 7.70 -13.70
C ILE A 513 24.18 7.22 -12.31
N GLU A 514 25.02 7.98 -11.62
CA GLU A 514 25.43 7.61 -10.27
C GLU A 514 24.31 7.78 -9.23
N GLY A 515 24.26 6.89 -8.23
CA GLY A 515 23.34 7.00 -7.10
C GLY A 515 21.95 6.41 -7.36
N MET A 516 20.89 7.14 -7.01
CA MET A 516 19.51 6.61 -6.97
C MET A 516 18.91 6.31 -8.35
N LEU A 517 19.45 6.89 -9.42
CA LEU A 517 19.00 6.66 -10.81
C LEU A 517 19.96 5.74 -11.58
N SER A 518 20.71 4.88 -10.89
CA SER A 518 21.69 3.96 -11.51
C SER A 518 21.12 2.91 -12.45
N ASN A 519 19.80 2.82 -12.56
CA ASN A 519 19.13 2.04 -13.58
C ASN A 519 18.85 2.84 -14.86
N THR A 520 19.21 4.12 -14.95
CA THR A 520 19.00 5.01 -16.12
C THR A 520 20.35 5.46 -16.68
N SER A 521 20.45 5.56 -17.99
CA SER A 521 21.65 5.96 -18.73
C SER A 521 21.75 7.49 -18.82
N GLN A 522 22.98 8.00 -18.87
CA GLN A 522 23.28 9.41 -19.18
C GLN A 522 23.19 9.70 -20.69
N VAL A 523 23.21 8.68 -21.54
CA VAL A 523 23.31 8.81 -22.99
C VAL A 523 21.95 9.09 -23.62
N ASP A 524 21.85 10.17 -24.39
CA ASP A 524 20.77 10.33 -25.38
C ASP A 524 21.02 9.36 -26.54
N VAL A 525 20.37 8.21 -26.51
CA VAL A 525 20.63 7.15 -27.49
C VAL A 525 20.22 7.52 -28.92
N GLU A 526 19.34 8.49 -29.13
CA GLU A 526 18.96 8.95 -30.48
C GLU A 526 20.01 9.84 -31.12
N ASN A 527 20.74 10.59 -30.29
CA ASN A 527 21.81 11.48 -30.71
C ASN A 527 22.97 11.46 -29.70
N PRO A 528 23.73 10.36 -29.63
CA PRO A 528 24.75 10.17 -28.61
C PRO A 528 25.93 11.14 -28.83
N ASP A 529 26.32 11.87 -27.79
CA ASP A 529 27.56 12.64 -27.79
C ASP A 529 28.75 11.71 -27.54
N LEU A 530 29.34 11.18 -28.61
CA LEU A 530 30.51 10.29 -28.53
C LEU A 530 31.80 10.98 -28.07
N SER A 531 31.80 12.31 -27.94
CA SER A 531 32.94 13.02 -27.34
C SER A 531 32.90 12.94 -25.80
N GLU A 532 31.70 12.93 -25.23
CA GLU A 532 31.45 12.76 -23.80
C GLU A 532 31.31 11.28 -23.41
N PHE A 533 30.69 10.48 -24.29
CA PHE A 533 30.36 9.06 -24.10
C PHE A 533 31.00 8.15 -25.17
N PRO A 534 32.34 8.11 -25.29
CA PRO A 534 33.02 7.40 -26.38
C PRO A 534 32.80 5.88 -26.41
N GLU A 535 32.70 5.22 -25.26
CA GLU A 535 32.44 3.78 -25.14
C GLU A 535 31.07 3.37 -25.72
N PHE A 536 30.08 4.28 -25.74
CA PHE A 536 28.77 3.99 -26.33
C PHE A 536 28.86 3.69 -27.83
N GLY A 537 29.83 4.28 -28.53
CA GLY A 537 30.05 4.04 -29.96
C GLY A 537 30.41 2.60 -30.31
N GLY A 538 30.89 1.82 -29.33
CA GLY A 538 31.19 0.40 -29.46
C GLY A 538 30.10 -0.54 -28.93
N ALA A 539 29.06 -0.02 -28.27
CA ALA A 539 27.99 -0.83 -27.68
C ALA A 539 27.17 -1.53 -28.76
N HIS A 540 26.74 -2.77 -28.54
CA HIS A 540 25.83 -3.45 -29.47
C HIS A 540 24.37 -3.07 -29.20
N VAL A 541 23.80 -2.24 -30.09
CA VAL A 541 22.41 -1.76 -29.95
C VAL A 541 21.47 -2.60 -30.82
N LEU A 542 20.42 -3.14 -30.22
CA LEU A 542 19.31 -3.78 -30.92
C LEU A 542 18.19 -2.78 -31.17
N ASP A 543 17.80 -2.60 -32.43
CA ASP A 543 16.67 -1.75 -32.83
C ASP A 543 15.41 -2.61 -33.07
N ALA A 544 14.27 -2.18 -32.54
CA ALA A 544 12.97 -2.81 -32.78
C ALA A 544 11.87 -1.79 -33.11
N VAL A 545 11.02 -2.13 -34.08
CA VAL A 545 9.79 -1.38 -34.39
C VAL A 545 8.60 -2.23 -33.96
N VAL A 546 7.90 -1.83 -32.90
CA VAL A 546 6.78 -2.56 -32.33
C VAL A 546 5.48 -1.89 -32.78
N ASN A 547 4.73 -2.56 -33.65
CA ASN A 547 3.47 -2.05 -34.21
C ASN A 547 2.27 -2.55 -33.41
N GLU A 548 1.11 -1.96 -33.67
CA GLU A 548 -0.17 -2.42 -33.14
C GLU A 548 -0.34 -3.94 -33.35
N GLY A 549 -0.59 -4.67 -32.26
CA GLY A 549 -0.73 -6.13 -32.22
C GLY A 549 0.58 -6.89 -31.99
N ASP A 550 1.75 -6.26 -32.09
CA ASP A 550 3.04 -6.91 -31.80
C ASP A 550 3.30 -6.97 -30.28
N ALA A 551 4.15 -7.93 -29.88
CA ALA A 551 4.68 -8.02 -28.53
C ALA A 551 6.20 -8.13 -28.52
N LEU A 552 6.85 -7.48 -27.57
CA LEU A 552 8.30 -7.50 -27.37
C LEU A 552 8.59 -8.09 -25.98
N PHE A 553 9.27 -9.24 -25.96
CA PHE A 553 9.84 -9.75 -24.73
C PHE A 553 11.13 -9.00 -24.41
N ILE A 554 11.19 -8.43 -23.20
CA ILE A 554 12.34 -7.72 -22.66
C ILE A 554 12.78 -8.48 -21.40
N PRO A 555 13.96 -9.14 -21.40
CA PRO A 555 14.44 -9.84 -20.23
C PRO A 555 14.78 -8.86 -19.09
N ALA A 556 14.79 -9.36 -17.87
CA ALA A 556 15.15 -8.56 -16.71
C ALA A 556 16.53 -7.91 -16.90
N LYS A 557 16.67 -6.65 -16.46
CA LYS A 557 17.90 -5.85 -16.54
C LYS A 557 18.39 -5.46 -17.93
N TRP A 558 17.69 -5.80 -19.01
CA TRP A 558 18.03 -5.26 -20.33
C TRP A 558 17.78 -3.75 -20.37
N TRP A 559 18.78 -3.03 -20.87
CA TRP A 559 18.66 -1.60 -21.13
C TRP A 559 17.71 -1.41 -22.29
N HIS A 560 16.70 -0.55 -22.14
CA HIS A 560 15.76 -0.26 -23.20
C HIS A 560 15.35 1.21 -23.20
N TYR A 561 15.40 1.79 -24.40
CA TYR A 561 14.89 3.12 -24.72
C TYR A 561 13.62 2.95 -25.54
N VAL A 562 12.66 3.86 -25.37
CA VAL A 562 11.37 3.78 -26.09
C VAL A 562 10.94 5.14 -26.60
N ARG A 563 10.51 5.23 -27.87
CA ARG A 563 9.85 6.42 -28.43
C ARG A 563 8.56 6.09 -29.15
N SER A 564 7.50 6.83 -28.87
CA SER A 564 6.22 6.76 -29.60
C SER A 564 6.28 7.57 -30.89
N THR A 565 5.86 6.99 -32.02
CA THR A 565 5.85 7.69 -33.34
C THR A 565 4.49 8.31 -33.68
N LYS A 566 3.44 7.87 -32.98
CA LYS A 566 2.05 8.31 -33.10
C LYS A 566 1.43 8.30 -31.70
N PHE A 567 0.16 8.69 -31.58
CA PHE A 567 -0.60 8.33 -30.38
C PHE A 567 -0.45 6.84 -30.09
N SER A 568 -0.01 6.51 -28.89
CA SER A 568 0.39 5.17 -28.51
C SER A 568 -0.37 4.72 -27.26
N VAL A 569 -0.82 3.47 -27.30
CA VAL A 569 -1.33 2.74 -26.13
C VAL A 569 -0.56 1.43 -26.06
N SER A 570 0.03 1.15 -24.91
CA SER A 570 0.81 -0.08 -24.69
C SER A 570 0.56 -0.63 -23.30
N ILE A 571 0.81 -1.92 -23.12
CA ILE A 571 0.69 -2.62 -21.84
C ILE A 571 2.00 -3.37 -21.60
N SER A 572 2.64 -3.10 -20.47
CA SER A 572 3.73 -3.94 -19.96
C SER A 572 3.15 -4.97 -19.00
N PHE A 573 3.45 -6.24 -19.22
CA PHE A 573 3.19 -7.32 -18.29
C PHE A 573 4.50 -7.69 -17.62
N TRP A 574 4.70 -7.22 -16.38
CA TRP A 574 5.90 -7.54 -15.60
C TRP A 574 5.72 -8.81 -14.78
N PHE A 575 6.65 -9.74 -14.92
CA PHE A 575 6.60 -11.08 -14.32
C PHE A 575 8.00 -11.54 -13.90
N ASP A 576 8.06 -12.63 -13.14
CA ASP A 576 9.29 -13.14 -12.52
C ASP A 576 10.00 -14.23 -13.31
#